data_AF-A0A843T4L7-F1
#
_entry.id   AF-A0A843T4L7-F1
#
_cell.length_a   1.000
_cell.length_b   1.000
_cell.length_c   1.000
_cell.angle_alpha   90.00
_cell.angle_beta   90.00
_cell.angle_gamma   90.00
#
_symmetry.space_group_name_H-M   'P 1'
#
loop_
_entity.id
_entity.type
_entity.pdbx_description
1 polymer ?
#
loop_
_entity_poly.entity_id
_entity_poly.type
_entity_poly.pdbx_seq_one_letter_code
_entity_poly.pdbx_strand_id
1 'polypeptide(L)'
;MPPTQSSRACVRSKAASRCSPFSCRPGRFLTNCARRTCASPRTPSPRTPRSPWRELPTMGSGERVPSSDWPSSTTSGATKQPESSRRPWVESEWLPPNELWALLSCYGLPVLEQRLAGTPEEAVDAAAELGERVALKAIAPGLLHKTEAGAVRLGLTPDDVAGAAREMDQRLRASGTPPSRFLIQRMAREGVEMIVGVVHDPQFGPVVACGAGGVLAELIKDVSVRLTPLSARDAAEMVDELKTRPLLSGYRGGPARDESALLDAILRVSALVDDRPQVQELDLNPILVHERGVTVVDARARLAAVEPTPLVGAR
;
A
#
# COMPACT_ATOMS: atom_id res chain seq x y z
N MET A 1 14.93 63.03 -8.71
CA MET A 1 13.97 62.25 -7.89
C MET A 1 13.13 61.41 -8.83
N PRO A 2 13.23 60.06 -8.78
CA PRO A 2 12.48 59.14 -9.64
C PRO A 2 11.30 58.49 -8.86
N PRO A 3 10.58 57.49 -9.39
CA PRO A 3 9.38 57.64 -10.22
C PRO A 3 8.12 57.00 -9.60
N THR A 4 6.92 57.32 -10.10
CA THR A 4 5.67 56.64 -9.73
C THR A 4 5.07 55.80 -10.88
N GLN A 5 4.75 54.58 -10.48
CA GLN A 5 4.07 53.43 -11.10
C GLN A 5 3.03 53.70 -12.21
N SER A 6 3.00 52.81 -13.21
CA SER A 6 1.74 52.16 -13.63
C SER A 6 1.97 50.91 -14.51
N SER A 7 1.47 49.79 -13.98
CA SER A 7 1.02 48.54 -14.60
C SER A 7 1.44 48.16 -16.04
N ARG A 8 2.13 47.01 -16.16
CA ARG A 8 1.95 46.09 -17.29
C ARG A 8 1.26 44.82 -16.81
N ALA A 9 -0.01 44.70 -17.18
CA ALA A 9 -0.78 43.48 -17.07
C ALA A 9 -0.25 42.44 -18.07
N CYS A 10 0.20 41.30 -17.57
CA CYS A 10 0.54 40.13 -18.38
C CYS A 10 -0.73 39.27 -18.49
N VAL A 11 -1.43 39.37 -19.62
CA VAL A 11 -2.53 38.46 -19.97
C VAL A 11 -1.93 37.09 -20.28
N ARG A 12 -2.01 36.15 -19.33
CA ARG A 12 -1.81 34.72 -19.60
C ARG A 12 -3.17 34.08 -19.84
N SER A 13 -3.41 33.64 -21.07
CA SER A 13 -4.60 32.87 -21.44
C SER A 13 -4.60 31.52 -20.72
N LYS A 14 -5.70 31.24 -20.01
CA LYS A 14 -6.07 29.89 -19.57
C LYS A 14 -6.44 29.05 -20.79
N ALA A 15 -5.69 28.00 -21.07
CA ALA A 15 -6.17 26.86 -21.83
C ALA A 15 -6.17 25.65 -20.90
N ALA A 16 -7.32 25.41 -20.27
CA ALA A 16 -7.60 24.17 -19.56
C ALA A 16 -8.03 23.12 -20.60
N SER A 17 -7.11 22.25 -21.01
CA SER A 17 -7.45 21.05 -21.77
C SER A 17 -7.99 19.99 -20.80
N ARG A 18 -9.31 19.81 -20.80
CA ARG A 18 -9.98 18.65 -20.19
C ARG A 18 -9.56 17.41 -20.98
N CYS A 19 -8.80 16.50 -20.37
CA CYS A 19 -8.64 15.16 -20.89
C CYS A 19 -9.82 14.29 -20.43
N SER A 20 -10.57 13.77 -21.40
CA SER A 20 -11.65 12.79 -21.21
C SER A 20 -11.07 11.43 -20.79
N PRO A 21 -11.74 10.62 -19.94
CA PRO A 21 -11.20 9.37 -19.40
C PRO A 21 -11.04 8.22 -20.42
N PHE A 22 -11.45 8.40 -21.68
CA PHE A 22 -11.59 7.30 -22.64
C PHE A 22 -10.58 7.27 -23.81
N SER A 23 -9.49 8.06 -23.77
CA SER A 23 -8.54 8.09 -24.89
C SER A 23 -7.07 8.19 -24.48
N CYS A 24 -6.57 7.21 -23.72
CA CYS A 24 -5.12 6.97 -23.62
C CYS A 24 -4.80 5.58 -24.16
N ARG A 25 -4.35 5.51 -25.42
CA ARG A 25 -3.71 4.31 -25.97
C ARG A 25 -2.32 4.17 -25.34
N PRO A 26 -1.93 3.00 -24.80
CA PRO A 26 -0.61 2.79 -24.24
C PRO A 26 0.40 2.59 -25.38
N GLY A 27 1.45 3.40 -25.44
CA GLY A 27 2.51 3.11 -26.41
C GLY A 27 3.66 4.10 -26.59
N ARG A 28 3.62 5.34 -26.06
CA ARG A 28 4.69 6.31 -26.38
C ARG A 28 5.28 7.15 -25.25
N PHE A 29 4.96 6.90 -23.98
CA PHE A 29 5.52 7.68 -22.87
C PHE A 29 6.55 6.98 -21.97
N LEU A 30 6.81 5.69 -22.13
CA LEU A 30 7.63 4.91 -21.18
C LEU A 30 9.11 4.69 -21.54
N THR A 31 9.62 5.26 -22.63
CA THR A 31 11.04 5.04 -23.01
C THR A 31 12.04 6.01 -22.39
N ASN A 32 11.61 7.11 -21.76
CA ASN A 32 12.54 8.15 -21.27
C ASN A 32 12.74 8.23 -19.74
N CYS A 33 11.91 7.57 -18.92
CA CYS A 33 12.07 7.65 -17.45
C CYS A 33 13.06 6.62 -16.87
N ALA A 34 13.39 5.56 -17.60
CA ALA A 34 14.15 4.42 -17.07
C ALA A 34 15.68 4.44 -17.32
N ARG A 35 16.29 5.57 -17.74
CA ARG A 35 17.73 5.63 -18.07
C ARG A 35 18.61 6.54 -17.21
N ARG A 36 18.10 7.14 -16.13
CA ARG A 36 18.93 7.98 -15.26
C ARG A 36 18.67 7.69 -13.79
N THR A 37 19.38 6.69 -13.26
CA THR A 37 19.97 6.67 -11.91
C THR A 37 20.68 5.33 -11.71
N CYS A 38 22.00 5.31 -11.94
CA CYS A 38 22.87 4.26 -11.41
C CYS A 38 23.93 4.91 -10.53
N ALA A 39 24.32 4.14 -9.51
CA ALA A 39 25.40 4.33 -8.54
C ALA A 39 25.01 5.00 -7.19
N SER A 40 24.78 4.14 -6.19
CA SER A 40 25.03 4.43 -4.77
C SER A 40 25.53 3.14 -4.06
N PRO A 41 26.43 3.21 -3.07
CA PRO A 41 27.10 2.05 -2.51
C PRO A 41 26.24 1.25 -1.53
N ARG A 42 26.52 -0.06 -1.48
CA ARG A 42 25.79 -1.10 -0.76
C ARG A 42 25.94 -0.95 0.76
N THR A 43 24.82 -0.96 1.48
CA THR A 43 24.76 -1.21 2.93
C THR A 43 24.09 -2.57 3.20
N PRO A 44 24.53 -3.32 4.23
CA PRO A 44 23.99 -4.65 4.52
C PRO A 44 22.54 -4.58 5.03
N SER A 45 21.71 -5.49 4.52
CA SER A 45 20.28 -5.63 4.84
C SER A 45 20.06 -6.22 6.25
N PRO A 46 19.26 -5.58 7.12
CA PRO A 46 18.81 -6.17 8.38
C PRO A 46 17.63 -7.15 8.18
N ARG A 47 17.48 -8.08 9.12
CA ARG A 47 16.52 -9.20 9.06
C ARG A 47 15.07 -8.74 8.90
N THR A 48 14.36 -9.45 8.01
CA THR A 48 13.01 -9.18 7.51
C THR A 48 11.88 -9.50 8.52
N PRO A 49 10.89 -8.62 8.69
CA PRO A 49 9.64 -8.93 9.40
C PRO A 49 8.61 -9.64 8.51
N ARG A 50 7.68 -10.36 9.14
CA ARG A 50 6.64 -11.17 8.49
C ARG A 50 5.42 -10.32 8.11
N SER A 51 4.87 -10.56 6.92
CA SER A 51 3.57 -10.03 6.49
C SER A 51 2.44 -10.61 7.35
N PRO A 52 1.43 -9.82 7.78
CA PRO A 52 0.26 -10.36 8.49
C PRO A 52 -0.52 -11.39 7.65
N TRP A 53 -0.34 -11.37 6.33
CA TRP A 53 -1.00 -12.25 5.37
C TRP A 53 -0.27 -13.59 5.15
N ARG A 54 0.88 -13.82 5.80
CA ARG A 54 1.69 -15.04 5.58
C ARG A 54 1.11 -16.29 6.27
N GLU A 55 0.01 -16.15 7.00
CA GLU A 55 -0.70 -17.22 7.71
C GLU A 55 -2.14 -17.39 7.20
N LEU A 56 -2.37 -17.23 5.89
CA LEU A 56 -3.62 -17.67 5.28
C LEU A 56 -3.69 -19.21 5.30
N PRO A 57 -4.83 -19.82 5.67
CA PRO A 57 -4.99 -21.25 5.61
C PRO A 57 -4.87 -21.72 4.15
N THR A 58 -4.01 -22.71 3.91
CA THR A 58 -3.92 -23.42 2.63
C THR A 58 -5.31 -23.94 2.28
N MET A 59 -5.87 -23.55 1.13
CA MET A 59 -7.17 -24.02 0.68
C MET A 59 -7.11 -25.54 0.44
N GLY A 60 -7.56 -26.30 1.44
CA GLY A 60 -7.91 -27.72 1.31
C GLY A 60 -9.38 -27.83 0.93
N SER A 61 -9.66 -28.63 -0.10
CA SER A 61 -10.99 -29.07 -0.50
C SER A 61 -11.85 -29.49 0.70
N GLY A 62 -13.10 -29.07 0.70
CA GLY A 62 -14.01 -29.21 1.83
C GLY A 62 -14.13 -30.64 2.37
N GLU A 63 -13.92 -30.78 3.67
CA GLU A 63 -14.69 -31.58 4.62
C GLU A 63 -14.16 -31.26 6.03
N ARG A 64 -15.06 -31.04 7.00
CA ARG A 64 -14.69 -30.76 8.40
C ARG A 64 -14.11 -32.03 9.04
N VAL A 65 -12.92 -31.95 9.62
CA VAL A 65 -12.39 -32.97 10.55
C VAL A 65 -12.02 -32.30 11.88
N PRO A 66 -12.46 -32.83 13.05
CA PRO A 66 -12.11 -32.29 14.37
C PRO A 66 -10.63 -32.46 14.70
N SER A 67 -10.09 -31.51 15.46
CA SER A 67 -8.66 -31.30 15.73
C SER A 67 -8.05 -32.20 16.81
N SER A 68 -8.26 -33.53 16.78
CA SER A 68 -7.67 -34.41 17.82
C SER A 68 -6.91 -35.64 17.36
N ASP A 69 -6.72 -35.89 16.07
CA ASP A 69 -5.92 -37.04 15.60
C ASP A 69 -5.00 -36.63 14.44
N TRP A 70 -3.77 -36.22 14.76
CA TRP A 70 -2.66 -36.37 13.81
C TRP A 70 -1.63 -37.32 14.43
N PRO A 71 -1.38 -38.50 13.82
CA PRO A 71 -0.46 -39.47 14.40
C PRO A 71 0.99 -38.95 14.26
N SER A 72 1.69 -38.92 15.39
CA SER A 72 3.14 -38.82 15.43
C SER A 72 3.76 -40.09 14.86
N SER A 73 4.24 -40.03 13.62
CA SER A 73 5.05 -41.10 13.03
C SER A 73 6.52 -40.68 12.95
N THR A 74 7.27 -41.03 13.99
CA THR A 74 8.67 -41.45 13.86
C THR A 74 8.72 -42.73 13.03
N THR A 75 9.57 -42.78 11.99
CA THR A 75 10.63 -43.79 11.80
C THR A 75 11.27 -43.66 10.40
N SER A 76 12.59 -43.50 10.44
CA SER A 76 13.67 -43.72 9.47
C SER A 76 13.39 -44.23 8.04
N GLY A 77 14.09 -43.59 7.08
CA GLY A 77 14.76 -44.27 5.97
C GLY A 77 14.35 -43.81 4.56
N ALA A 78 14.99 -42.76 4.02
CA ALA A 78 15.16 -42.56 2.58
C ALA A 78 16.14 -41.40 2.28
N THR A 79 17.26 -41.76 1.66
CA THR A 79 18.00 -41.07 0.59
C THR A 79 18.13 -39.53 0.65
N LYS A 80 19.36 -39.07 0.89
CA LYS A 80 19.79 -37.66 0.72
C LYS A 80 19.44 -37.17 -0.70
N GLN A 81 18.41 -36.33 -0.83
CA GLN A 81 18.27 -35.47 -2.01
C GLN A 81 19.33 -34.36 -1.96
N PRO A 82 19.97 -34.01 -3.08
CA PRO A 82 21.00 -32.99 -3.12
C PRO A 82 20.42 -31.61 -2.77
N GLU A 83 21.14 -30.90 -1.91
CA GLU A 83 20.83 -29.60 -1.31
C GLU A 83 20.93 -28.42 -2.31
N SER A 84 20.65 -28.65 -3.60
CA SER A 84 20.93 -27.70 -4.70
C SER A 84 19.70 -27.06 -5.36
N SER A 85 18.50 -27.20 -4.79
CA SER A 85 17.27 -26.57 -5.31
C SER A 85 16.78 -25.37 -4.49
N ARG A 86 17.61 -24.80 -3.61
CA ARG A 86 17.33 -23.47 -3.05
C ARG A 86 17.57 -22.45 -4.17
N ARG A 87 16.52 -22.17 -4.94
CA ARG A 87 16.49 -21.01 -5.86
C ARG A 87 17.00 -19.81 -5.07
N PRO A 88 18.01 -19.08 -5.58
CA PRO A 88 18.56 -17.94 -4.86
C PRO A 88 17.40 -16.99 -4.59
N TRP A 89 17.24 -16.57 -3.34
CA TRP A 89 16.26 -15.56 -2.98
C TRP A 89 16.49 -14.38 -3.90
N VAL A 90 15.57 -14.18 -4.84
CA VAL A 90 15.61 -13.03 -5.72
C VAL A 90 15.58 -11.80 -4.82
N GLU A 91 16.52 -10.88 -5.05
CA GLU A 91 16.65 -9.65 -4.27
C GLU A 91 15.28 -8.97 -4.24
N SER A 92 14.67 -8.94 -3.05
CA SER A 92 13.34 -8.37 -2.85
C SER A 92 13.46 -7.04 -2.13
N GLU A 93 12.87 -5.99 -2.70
CA GLU A 93 13.00 -4.63 -2.21
C GLU A 93 11.61 -4.03 -1.93
N TRP A 94 11.50 -3.28 -0.83
CA TRP A 94 10.31 -2.48 -0.56
C TRP A 94 10.35 -1.21 -1.40
N LEU A 95 9.27 -0.95 -2.15
CA LEU A 95 9.17 0.27 -2.94
C LEU A 95 9.20 1.50 -2.03
N PRO A 96 10.04 2.51 -2.34
CA PRO A 96 10.01 3.76 -1.60
C PRO A 96 8.67 4.47 -1.82
N PRO A 97 8.20 5.27 -0.85
CA PRO A 97 6.82 5.76 -0.86
C PRO A 97 6.46 6.55 -2.13
N ASN A 98 7.34 7.42 -2.63
CA ASN A 98 7.14 8.20 -3.86
C ASN A 98 6.87 7.34 -5.11
N GLU A 99 7.62 6.25 -5.27
CA GLU A 99 7.44 5.33 -6.40
C GLU A 99 6.17 4.50 -6.24
N LEU A 100 5.87 4.07 -5.02
CA LEU A 100 4.63 3.36 -4.72
C LEU A 100 3.40 4.22 -5.04
N TRP A 101 3.38 5.49 -4.63
CA TRP A 101 2.23 6.36 -4.90
C TRP A 101 2.05 6.62 -6.39
N ALA A 102 3.15 6.79 -7.13
CA ALA A 102 3.12 6.93 -8.58
C ALA A 102 2.54 5.67 -9.24
N LEU A 103 2.94 4.48 -8.77
CA LEU A 103 2.39 3.21 -9.24
C LEU A 103 0.88 3.13 -8.97
N LEU A 104 0.44 3.32 -7.73
CA LEU A 104 -0.99 3.25 -7.38
C LEU A 104 -1.83 4.27 -8.16
N SER A 105 -1.30 5.48 -8.37
CA SER A 105 -1.96 6.52 -9.17
C SER A 105 -2.11 6.13 -10.64
N CYS A 106 -1.14 5.41 -11.23
CA CYS A 106 -1.26 4.89 -12.61
C CYS A 106 -2.45 3.93 -12.78
N TYR A 107 -2.79 3.19 -11.72
CA TYR A 107 -3.94 2.29 -11.70
C TYR A 107 -5.23 2.97 -11.24
N GLY A 108 -5.20 4.29 -10.98
CA GLY A 108 -6.34 5.08 -10.53
C GLY A 108 -6.80 4.76 -9.11
N LEU A 109 -5.91 4.22 -8.27
CA LEU A 109 -6.18 4.05 -6.84
C LEU A 109 -5.96 5.40 -6.14
N PRO A 110 -7.00 5.97 -5.48
CA PRO A 110 -6.94 7.32 -4.90
C PRO A 110 -6.11 7.32 -3.61
N VAL A 111 -4.82 7.61 -3.72
CA VAL A 111 -3.92 7.76 -2.57
C VAL A 111 -4.10 9.13 -1.93
N LEU A 112 -4.16 9.15 -0.60
CA LEU A 112 -4.28 10.38 0.17
C LEU A 112 -3.07 11.29 -0.07
N GLU A 113 -3.34 12.58 -0.30
CA GLU A 113 -2.29 13.53 -0.63
C GLU A 113 -1.27 13.68 0.51
N GLN A 114 0.00 13.64 0.15
CA GLN A 114 1.11 13.66 1.08
C GLN A 114 2.37 14.28 0.49
N ARG A 115 3.31 14.64 1.35
CA ARG A 115 4.61 15.24 1.05
C ARG A 115 5.68 14.64 1.95
N LEU A 116 6.89 14.48 1.40
CA LEU A 116 8.07 14.09 2.15
C LEU A 116 8.82 15.34 2.60
N ALA A 117 9.31 15.33 3.82
CA ALA A 117 10.14 16.37 4.40
C ALA A 117 11.42 15.76 4.99
N GLY A 118 12.55 16.39 4.74
CA GLY A 118 13.86 16.03 5.30
C GLY A 118 14.08 16.53 6.71
N THR A 119 13.41 17.62 7.09
CA THR A 119 13.59 18.31 8.37
C THR A 119 12.24 18.66 9.00
N PRO A 120 12.20 18.96 10.31
CA PRO A 120 11.02 19.52 10.96
C PRO A 120 10.53 20.82 10.31
N GLU A 121 11.44 21.65 9.80
CA GLU A 121 11.10 22.91 9.12
C GLU A 121 10.41 22.64 7.77
N GLU A 122 10.96 21.74 6.96
CA GLU A 122 10.31 21.31 5.70
C GLU A 122 8.96 20.64 5.95
N ALA A 123 8.76 20.00 7.11
CA ALA A 123 7.49 19.40 7.49
C ALA A 123 6.39 20.45 7.73
N VAL A 124 6.75 21.63 8.24
CA VAL A 124 5.82 22.76 8.43
C VAL A 124 5.35 23.30 7.09
N ASP A 125 6.30 23.54 6.17
CA ASP A 125 6.00 24.02 4.82
C ASP A 125 5.05 23.04 4.10
N ALA A 126 5.36 21.75 4.17
CA ALA A 126 4.52 20.68 3.63
C ALA A 126 3.11 20.65 4.26
N ALA A 127 3.00 20.88 5.57
CA ALA A 127 1.70 20.91 6.25
C ALA A 127 0.85 22.10 5.80
N ALA A 128 1.46 23.28 5.64
CA ALA A 128 0.79 24.48 5.15
C ALA A 128 0.22 24.30 3.73
N GLU A 129 0.92 23.58 2.85
CA GLU A 129 0.42 23.24 1.52
C GLU A 129 -0.74 22.24 1.53
N LEU A 130 -0.72 21.28 2.46
CA LEU A 130 -1.72 20.21 2.55
C LEU A 130 -3.00 20.69 3.26
N GLY A 131 -2.97 21.66 4.16
CA GLY A 131 -4.18 22.30 4.71
C GLY A 131 -4.37 22.12 6.21
N GLU A 132 -5.63 22.16 6.67
CA GLU A 132 -5.95 22.47 8.08
C GLU A 132 -5.58 21.39 9.09
N ARG A 133 -5.65 20.10 8.69
CA ARG A 133 -5.24 18.99 9.55
C ARG A 133 -4.41 17.97 8.81
N VAL A 134 -3.27 17.63 9.39
CA VAL A 134 -2.32 16.67 8.84
C VAL A 134 -1.94 15.59 9.84
N ALA A 135 -1.55 14.43 9.30
CA ALA A 135 -0.80 13.42 9.99
C ALA A 135 0.69 13.63 9.72
N LEU A 136 1.49 13.58 10.77
CA LEU A 136 2.95 13.54 10.73
C LEU A 136 3.39 12.11 11.04
N LYS A 137 4.11 11.48 10.13
CA LYS A 137 4.67 10.13 10.30
C LYS A 137 6.18 10.17 10.08
N ALA A 138 6.97 9.58 10.97
CA ALA A 138 8.40 9.40 10.71
C ALA A 138 8.65 8.17 9.82
N ILE A 139 9.65 8.30 8.97
CA ILE A 139 10.20 7.22 8.15
C ILE A 139 11.61 6.95 8.68
N ALA A 140 11.89 5.72 9.07
CA ALA A 140 13.22 5.28 9.46
C ALA A 140 13.46 3.82 9.03
N PRO A 141 14.70 3.44 8.70
CA PRO A 141 15.02 2.02 8.47
C PRO A 141 14.64 1.17 9.68
N GLY A 142 13.86 0.10 9.47
CA GLY A 142 13.44 -0.81 10.54
C GLY A 142 12.30 -0.31 11.43
N LEU A 143 11.73 0.87 11.18
CA LEU A 143 10.57 1.37 11.92
C LEU A 143 9.27 0.76 11.36
N LEU A 144 8.86 -0.35 11.96
CA LEU A 144 7.72 -1.16 11.51
C LEU A 144 6.42 -0.79 12.22
N HIS A 145 6.45 -0.69 13.55
CA HIS A 145 5.30 -0.34 14.37
C HIS A 145 5.28 1.17 14.67
N LYS A 146 5.02 1.96 13.61
CA LYS A 146 5.11 3.43 13.67
C LYS A 146 4.31 4.03 14.84
N THR A 147 3.10 3.54 15.09
CA THR A 147 2.24 4.03 16.19
C THR A 147 2.81 3.69 17.56
N GLU A 148 3.24 2.45 17.78
CA GLU A 148 3.80 1.98 19.05
C GLU A 148 5.13 2.66 19.40
N ALA A 149 5.92 3.01 18.38
CA ALA A 149 7.15 3.79 18.53
C ALA A 149 6.90 5.30 18.74
N GLY A 150 5.64 5.74 18.76
CA GLY A 150 5.29 7.16 18.82
C GLY A 150 5.71 7.95 17.57
N ALA A 151 5.95 7.25 16.45
CA ALA A 151 6.36 7.78 15.16
C ALA A 151 5.18 8.20 14.26
N VAL A 152 3.99 8.31 14.84
CA VAL A 152 2.80 8.89 14.20
C VAL A 152 2.19 9.93 15.15
N ARG A 153 1.79 11.06 14.59
CA ARG A 153 0.96 12.09 15.22
C ARG A 153 -0.15 12.44 14.24
N LEU A 154 -1.40 12.42 14.69
CA LEU A 154 -2.57 12.63 13.84
C LEU A 154 -3.26 13.95 14.20
N GLY A 155 -3.94 14.55 13.24
CA GLY A 155 -4.83 15.70 13.47
C GLY A 155 -4.11 17.00 13.84
N LEU A 156 -2.83 17.13 13.53
CA LEU A 156 -2.02 18.32 13.79
C LEU A 156 -2.48 19.48 12.89
N THR A 157 -2.57 20.68 13.46
CA THR A 157 -2.62 21.91 12.66
C THR A 157 -1.20 22.23 12.15
N PRO A 158 -1.04 23.05 11.09
CA PRO A 158 0.29 23.44 10.61
C PRO A 158 1.20 24.01 11.71
N ASP A 159 0.63 24.76 12.67
CA ASP A 159 1.37 25.35 13.80
C ASP A 159 1.88 24.30 14.80
N ASP A 160 1.16 23.17 14.95
CA ASP A 160 1.55 22.08 15.86
C ASP A 160 2.72 21.24 15.29
N VAL A 161 2.90 21.24 13.96
CA VAL A 161 3.82 20.31 13.26
C VAL A 161 5.26 20.50 13.68
N ALA A 162 5.70 21.75 13.86
CA ALA A 162 7.09 22.05 14.23
C ALA A 162 7.48 21.40 15.56
N GLY A 163 6.63 21.54 16.57
CA GLY A 163 6.84 20.95 17.89
C GLY A 163 6.80 19.42 17.84
N ALA A 164 5.77 18.88 17.19
CA ALA A 164 5.57 17.45 17.06
C ALA A 164 6.73 16.75 16.32
N ALA A 165 7.25 17.36 15.24
CA ALA A 165 8.35 16.81 14.46
C ALA A 165 9.67 16.81 15.24
N ARG A 166 9.97 17.88 15.99
CA ARG A 166 11.18 17.94 16.84
C ARG A 166 11.11 16.94 17.99
N GLU A 167 9.97 16.83 18.67
CA GLU A 167 9.78 15.85 19.74
C GLU A 167 9.92 14.42 19.20
N MET A 168 9.33 14.14 18.04
CA MET A 168 9.42 12.84 17.37
C MET A 168 10.86 12.51 16.98
N ASP A 169 11.59 13.45 16.38
CA ASP A 169 13.01 13.29 16.03
C ASP A 169 13.87 12.96 17.25
N GLN A 170 13.75 13.75 18.32
CA GLN A 170 14.50 13.56 19.55
C GLN A 170 14.22 12.20 20.18
N ARG A 171 12.95 11.80 20.29
CA ARG A 171 12.55 10.50 20.85
C ARG A 171 13.14 9.35 20.04
N LEU A 172 12.99 9.38 18.71
CA LEU A 172 13.42 8.31 17.83
C LEU A 172 14.95 8.18 17.75
N ARG A 173 15.67 9.32 17.81
CA ARG A 173 17.13 9.31 17.97
C ARG A 173 17.55 8.68 19.30
N ALA A 174 16.90 9.05 20.40
CA ALA A 174 17.19 8.50 21.72
C ALA A 174 16.93 6.97 21.79
N SER A 175 15.96 6.46 21.04
CA SER A 175 15.69 5.02 20.92
C SER A 175 16.56 4.32 19.87
N GLY A 176 17.59 4.97 19.33
CA GLY A 176 18.52 4.39 18.35
C GLY A 176 17.95 4.17 16.95
N THR A 177 16.80 4.77 16.63
CA THR A 177 16.12 4.65 15.32
C THR A 177 15.89 6.04 14.72
N PRO A 178 16.95 6.80 14.38
CA PRO A 178 16.80 8.17 13.88
C PRO A 178 15.91 8.22 12.63
N PRO A 179 14.96 9.15 12.54
CA PRO A 179 14.17 9.29 11.32
C PRO A 179 15.07 9.74 10.16
N SER A 180 14.90 9.09 9.02
CA SER A 180 15.53 9.50 7.77
C SER A 180 14.74 10.61 7.08
N ARG A 181 13.41 10.59 7.21
CA ARG A 181 12.46 11.58 6.67
C ARG A 181 11.20 11.65 7.52
N PHE A 182 10.40 12.69 7.28
CA PHE A 182 9.01 12.79 7.71
C PHE A 182 8.08 12.68 6.50
N LEU A 183 6.91 12.12 6.73
CA LEU A 183 5.80 12.05 5.79
C LEU A 183 4.65 12.86 6.38
N ILE A 184 4.28 13.92 5.67
CA ILE A 184 3.15 14.78 6.03
C ILE A 184 2.02 14.42 5.10
N GLN A 185 0.87 14.08 5.67
CA GLN A 185 -0.26 13.55 4.92
C GLN A 185 -1.53 14.27 5.36
N ARG A 186 -2.42 14.59 4.43
CA ARG A 186 -3.76 15.10 4.78
C ARG A 186 -4.48 14.12 5.71
N MET A 187 -5.31 14.61 6.62
CA MET A 187 -6.24 13.72 7.32
C MET A 187 -7.33 13.25 6.35
N ALA A 188 -7.57 11.95 6.32
CA ALA A 188 -8.65 11.38 5.53
C ALA A 188 -10.00 11.77 6.13
N ARG A 189 -11.03 11.79 5.28
CA ARG A 189 -12.42 11.89 5.72
C ARG A 189 -12.81 10.62 6.48
N GLU A 190 -13.84 10.69 7.31
CA GLU A 190 -14.39 9.51 7.96
C GLU A 190 -14.85 8.46 6.94
N GLY A 191 -14.67 7.20 7.28
CA GLY A 191 -15.02 6.07 6.44
C GLY A 191 -14.89 4.76 7.20
N VAL A 192 -15.34 3.68 6.58
CA VAL A 192 -15.09 2.33 7.10
C VAL A 192 -13.69 1.92 6.67
N GLU A 193 -12.86 1.54 7.63
CA GLU A 193 -11.52 1.01 7.37
C GLU A 193 -11.65 -0.40 6.78
N MET A 194 -11.03 -0.57 5.61
CA MET A 194 -10.89 -1.84 4.92
C MET A 194 -9.41 -2.08 4.64
N ILE A 195 -9.06 -3.33 4.35
CA ILE A 195 -7.74 -3.73 3.91
C ILE A 195 -7.89 -4.47 2.59
N VAL A 196 -7.08 -4.09 1.61
CA VAL A 196 -6.97 -4.81 0.34
C VAL A 196 -5.49 -5.10 0.10
N GLY A 197 -5.15 -6.36 -0.07
CA GLY A 197 -3.76 -6.79 -0.21
C GLY A 197 -3.58 -7.84 -1.29
N VAL A 198 -2.34 -8.04 -1.68
CA VAL A 198 -1.91 -9.12 -2.56
C VAL A 198 -0.71 -9.81 -1.94
N VAL A 199 -0.75 -11.14 -1.95
CA VAL A 199 0.41 -11.99 -1.70
C VAL A 199 0.60 -12.93 -2.87
N HIS A 200 1.84 -13.18 -3.25
CA HIS A 200 2.13 -14.18 -4.27
C HIS A 200 2.30 -15.56 -3.63
N ASP A 201 1.44 -16.49 -4.01
CA ASP A 201 1.59 -17.90 -3.69
C ASP A 201 2.50 -18.59 -4.72
N PRO A 202 3.42 -19.48 -4.30
CA PRO A 202 4.33 -20.16 -5.23
C PRO A 202 3.64 -21.12 -6.21
N GLN A 203 2.47 -21.66 -5.86
CA GLN A 203 1.73 -22.63 -6.68
C GLN A 203 0.61 -21.96 -7.47
N PHE A 204 -0.08 -20.99 -6.87
CA PHE A 204 -1.31 -20.42 -7.44
C PHE A 204 -1.13 -19.04 -8.07
N GLY A 205 0.01 -18.38 -7.85
CA GLY A 205 0.21 -17.02 -8.37
C GLY A 205 -0.29 -15.93 -7.41
N PRO A 206 -0.68 -14.75 -7.91
CA PRO A 206 -1.16 -13.66 -7.09
C PRO A 206 -2.50 -14.02 -6.43
N VAL A 207 -2.59 -13.80 -5.11
CA VAL A 207 -3.80 -13.96 -4.31
C VAL A 207 -4.20 -12.60 -3.78
N VAL A 208 -5.36 -12.11 -4.18
CA VAL A 208 -5.95 -10.87 -3.67
C VAL A 208 -6.73 -11.19 -2.39
N ALA A 209 -6.50 -10.40 -1.35
CA ALA A 209 -7.23 -10.45 -0.08
C ALA A 209 -8.01 -9.15 0.11
N CYS A 210 -9.22 -9.26 0.65
CA CYS A 210 -10.05 -8.14 1.10
C CYS A 210 -10.57 -8.46 2.50
N GLY A 211 -10.55 -7.49 3.41
CA GLY A 211 -11.09 -7.65 4.76
C GLY A 211 -11.39 -6.31 5.40
N ALA A 212 -12.12 -6.31 6.51
CA ALA A 212 -12.26 -5.10 7.31
C ALA A 212 -10.94 -4.75 8.01
N GLY A 213 -10.70 -3.45 8.17
CA GLY A 213 -9.61 -2.90 8.95
C GLY A 213 -9.99 -2.67 10.41
N GLY A 214 -9.00 -2.31 11.21
CA GLY A 214 -9.15 -1.99 12.62
C GLY A 214 -9.03 -3.21 13.55
N VAL A 215 -8.82 -2.90 14.83
CA VAL A 215 -8.45 -3.89 15.87
C VAL A 215 -9.46 -5.03 16.01
N LEU A 216 -10.76 -4.72 15.89
CA LEU A 216 -11.80 -5.74 15.99
C LEU A 216 -11.77 -6.71 14.80
N ALA A 217 -11.51 -6.20 13.59
CA ALA A 217 -11.46 -7.02 12.39
C ALA A 217 -10.27 -7.98 12.40
N GLU A 218 -9.12 -7.54 12.93
CA GLU A 218 -7.94 -8.39 13.16
C GLU A 218 -8.26 -9.55 14.10
N LEU A 219 -9.03 -9.30 15.16
CA LEU A 219 -9.42 -10.32 16.14
C LEU A 219 -10.30 -11.42 15.52
N ILE A 220 -11.26 -11.05 14.68
CA ILE A 220 -12.24 -12.00 14.10
C ILE A 220 -11.78 -12.61 12.77
N LYS A 221 -10.61 -12.19 12.25
CA LYS A 221 -10.00 -12.64 10.99
C LYS A 221 -11.00 -12.61 9.82
N ASP A 222 -11.68 -11.47 9.66
CA ASP A 222 -12.73 -11.30 8.65
C ASP A 222 -12.14 -10.93 7.29
N VAL A 223 -11.78 -11.96 6.52
CA VAL A 223 -11.02 -11.83 5.28
C VAL A 223 -11.61 -12.78 4.23
N SER A 224 -11.76 -12.29 3.00
CA SER A 224 -12.00 -13.09 1.81
C SER A 224 -10.81 -13.01 0.85
N VAL A 225 -10.54 -14.10 0.13
CA VAL A 225 -9.41 -14.20 -0.80
C VAL A 225 -9.86 -14.78 -2.15
N ARG A 226 -9.20 -14.35 -3.24
CA ARG A 226 -9.40 -14.86 -4.61
C ARG A 226 -8.08 -14.87 -5.38
N LEU A 227 -7.97 -15.77 -6.35
CA LEU A 227 -6.87 -15.79 -7.33
C LEU A 227 -7.16 -14.79 -8.44
N THR A 228 -6.11 -14.16 -8.97
CA THR A 228 -6.24 -13.30 -10.16
C THR A 228 -6.31 -14.12 -11.45
N PRO A 229 -6.93 -13.59 -12.53
CA PRO A 229 -7.64 -12.31 -12.63
C PRO A 229 -9.04 -12.35 -11.97
N LEU A 230 -9.42 -11.26 -11.29
CA LEU A 230 -10.75 -11.12 -10.69
C LEU A 230 -11.76 -10.55 -11.71
N SER A 231 -12.96 -11.13 -11.74
CA SER A 231 -14.14 -10.51 -12.35
C SER A 231 -14.87 -9.61 -11.36
N ALA A 232 -15.76 -8.75 -11.87
CA ALA A 232 -16.63 -7.92 -11.03
C ALA A 232 -17.49 -8.75 -10.06
N ARG A 233 -17.87 -9.96 -10.47
CA ARG A 233 -18.60 -10.90 -9.62
C ARG A 233 -17.73 -11.41 -8.48
N ASP A 234 -16.47 -11.77 -8.74
CA ASP A 234 -15.53 -12.23 -7.71
C ASP A 234 -15.33 -11.15 -6.65
N ALA A 235 -15.12 -9.90 -7.07
CA ALA A 235 -14.96 -8.78 -6.15
C ALA A 235 -16.21 -8.56 -5.27
N ALA A 236 -17.41 -8.67 -5.85
CA ALA A 236 -18.67 -8.56 -5.11
C ALA A 236 -18.82 -9.69 -4.09
N GLU A 237 -18.59 -10.93 -4.50
CA GLU A 237 -18.64 -12.10 -3.62
C GLU A 237 -17.62 -11.98 -2.47
N MET A 238 -16.41 -11.46 -2.72
CA MET A 238 -15.42 -11.22 -1.68
C MET A 238 -15.93 -10.28 -0.58
N VAL A 239 -16.63 -9.20 -0.95
CA VAL A 239 -17.19 -8.24 0.01
C VAL A 239 -18.44 -8.81 0.69
N ASP A 240 -19.26 -9.58 -0.03
CA ASP A 240 -20.44 -10.26 0.50
C ASP A 240 -20.12 -11.33 1.55
N GLU A 241 -18.96 -11.97 1.44
CA GLU A 241 -18.47 -12.97 2.41
C GLU A 241 -18.03 -12.38 3.75
N LEU A 242 -17.81 -11.05 3.83
CA LEU A 242 -17.32 -10.41 5.05
C LEU A 242 -18.44 -10.32 6.10
N LYS A 243 -18.14 -10.81 7.31
CA LYS A 243 -19.02 -10.69 8.48
C LYS A 243 -19.27 -9.23 8.85
N THR A 244 -18.31 -8.37 8.55
CA THR A 244 -18.33 -6.93 8.80
C THR A 244 -18.95 -6.11 7.68
N ARG A 245 -19.38 -6.73 6.57
CA ARG A 245 -20.10 -6.04 5.50
C ARG A 245 -21.22 -5.12 5.97
N PRO A 246 -22.02 -5.43 7.02
CA PRO A 246 -23.02 -4.50 7.54
C PRO A 246 -22.49 -3.09 7.89
N LEU A 247 -21.21 -2.94 8.19
CA LEU A 247 -20.57 -1.62 8.38
C LEU A 247 -20.57 -0.78 7.09
N LEU A 248 -20.47 -1.41 5.93
CA LEU A 248 -20.52 -0.76 4.62
C LEU A 248 -21.96 -0.39 4.23
N SER A 249 -22.95 -1.21 4.59
CA SER A 249 -24.35 -0.99 4.20
C SER A 249 -25.17 -0.12 5.17
N GLY A 250 -24.58 0.38 6.26
CA GLY A 250 -25.22 1.34 7.18
C GLY A 250 -25.62 0.77 8.54
N TYR A 251 -24.69 0.12 9.24
CA TYR A 251 -24.92 -0.44 10.59
C TYR A 251 -25.41 0.61 11.61
N ARG A 252 -26.42 0.24 12.42
CA ARG A 252 -27.03 1.09 13.48
C ARG A 252 -27.50 2.47 12.99
N GLY A 253 -28.00 2.56 11.76
CA GLY A 253 -28.48 3.82 11.19
C GLY A 253 -27.36 4.75 10.71
N GLY A 254 -26.12 4.26 10.66
CA GLY A 254 -25.03 4.94 9.97
C GLY A 254 -25.28 5.03 8.46
N PRO A 255 -24.63 5.97 7.76
CA PRO A 255 -24.80 6.11 6.33
C PRO A 255 -24.20 4.91 5.59
N ALA A 256 -24.86 4.52 4.50
CA ALA A 256 -24.28 3.55 3.56
C ALA A 256 -23.00 4.12 2.93
N ARG A 257 -22.05 3.24 2.67
CA ARG A 257 -20.75 3.55 2.06
C ARG A 257 -20.78 3.18 0.58
N ASP A 258 -19.87 3.76 -0.17
CA ASP A 258 -19.72 3.52 -1.59
C ASP A 258 -19.04 2.17 -1.84
N GLU A 259 -19.80 1.08 -1.67
CA GLU A 259 -19.34 -0.28 -1.94
C GLU A 259 -18.83 -0.41 -3.37
N SER A 260 -19.44 0.30 -4.34
CA SER A 260 -19.03 0.26 -5.74
C SER A 260 -17.58 0.75 -5.95
N ALA A 261 -17.16 1.78 -5.21
CA ALA A 261 -15.81 2.28 -5.26
C ALA A 261 -14.79 1.32 -4.61
N LEU A 262 -15.20 0.56 -3.59
CA LEU A 262 -14.37 -0.51 -3.02
C LEU A 262 -14.18 -1.64 -4.04
N LEU A 263 -15.25 -2.08 -4.71
CA LEU A 263 -15.17 -3.10 -5.74
C LEU A 263 -14.24 -2.69 -6.89
N ASP A 264 -14.36 -1.45 -7.38
CA ASP A 264 -13.47 -0.90 -8.40
C ASP A 264 -11.99 -0.89 -7.93
N ALA A 265 -11.74 -0.55 -6.66
CA ALA A 265 -10.38 -0.60 -6.09
C ALA A 265 -9.82 -2.03 -6.05
N ILE A 266 -10.61 -3.03 -5.67
CA ILE A 266 -10.21 -4.46 -5.68
C ILE A 266 -9.85 -4.91 -7.10
N LEU A 267 -10.68 -4.57 -8.09
CA LEU A 267 -10.42 -4.91 -9.49
C LEU A 267 -9.17 -4.22 -10.04
N ARG A 268 -8.92 -2.96 -9.67
CA ARG A 268 -7.67 -2.26 -10.02
C ARG A 268 -6.45 -2.90 -9.40
N VAL A 269 -6.55 -3.40 -8.17
CA VAL A 269 -5.48 -4.15 -7.52
C VAL A 269 -5.21 -5.46 -8.26
N SER A 270 -6.25 -6.21 -8.67
CA SER A 270 -6.08 -7.40 -9.52
C SER A 270 -5.35 -7.05 -10.82
N ALA A 271 -5.82 -6.04 -11.55
CA ALA A 271 -5.19 -5.61 -12.80
C ALA A 271 -3.74 -5.16 -12.61
N LEU A 272 -3.42 -4.49 -11.48
CA LEU A 272 -2.07 -4.05 -11.16
C LEU A 272 -1.10 -5.22 -11.06
N VAL A 273 -1.45 -6.27 -10.32
CA VAL A 273 -0.54 -7.40 -10.12
C VAL A 273 -0.47 -8.34 -11.32
N ASP A 274 -1.54 -8.39 -12.14
CA ASP A 274 -1.52 -9.09 -13.42
C ASP A 274 -0.59 -8.39 -14.44
N ASP A 275 -0.62 -7.06 -14.51
CA ASP A 275 0.26 -6.27 -15.37
C ASP A 275 1.71 -6.23 -14.87
N ARG A 276 1.91 -6.33 -13.54
CA ARG A 276 3.19 -6.15 -12.84
C ARG A 276 3.50 -7.35 -11.95
N PRO A 277 3.89 -8.50 -12.52
CA PRO A 277 4.19 -9.71 -11.74
C PRO A 277 5.39 -9.51 -10.78
N GLN A 278 6.20 -8.46 -10.99
CA GLN A 278 7.26 -8.08 -10.05
C GLN A 278 6.71 -7.68 -8.67
N VAL A 279 5.46 -7.24 -8.57
CA VAL A 279 4.78 -6.95 -7.31
C VAL A 279 4.44 -8.26 -6.61
N GLN A 280 5.26 -8.66 -5.64
CA GLN A 280 5.11 -9.90 -4.90
C GLN A 280 4.25 -9.74 -3.64
N GLU A 281 4.16 -8.50 -3.16
CA GLU A 281 3.32 -8.11 -2.05
C GLU A 281 2.81 -6.70 -2.27
N LEU A 282 1.51 -6.50 -2.06
CA LEU A 282 0.88 -5.20 -1.97
C LEU A 282 -0.03 -5.20 -0.76
N ASP A 283 -0.04 -4.14 0.02
CA ASP A 283 -0.86 -4.05 1.23
C ASP A 283 -1.37 -2.62 1.32
N LEU A 284 -2.67 -2.43 1.04
CA LEU A 284 -3.39 -1.17 1.18
C LEU A 284 -4.12 -1.19 2.53
N ASN A 285 -3.44 -0.71 3.57
CA ASN A 285 -3.91 -0.82 4.95
C ASN A 285 -3.68 0.49 5.72
N PRO A 286 -4.71 1.32 5.97
CA PRO A 286 -6.10 1.11 5.54
C PRO A 286 -6.40 1.73 4.16
N ILE A 287 -7.41 1.17 3.50
CA ILE A 287 -8.25 1.85 2.50
C ILE A 287 -9.58 2.22 3.16
N LEU A 288 -9.91 3.52 3.19
CA LEU A 288 -11.14 4.03 3.77
C LEU A 288 -12.25 4.09 2.73
N VAL A 289 -13.41 3.51 3.05
CA VAL A 289 -14.62 3.60 2.23
C VAL A 289 -15.53 4.68 2.78
N HIS A 290 -15.73 5.73 2.00
CA HIS A 290 -16.57 6.87 2.37
C HIS A 290 -18.00 6.66 1.86
N GLU A 291 -18.90 7.61 2.13
CA GLU A 291 -20.22 7.64 1.46
C GLU A 291 -20.10 7.79 -0.06
N ARG A 292 -19.00 8.40 -0.53
CA ARG A 292 -18.66 8.61 -1.94
C ARG A 292 -17.17 8.42 -2.16
N GLY A 293 -16.83 7.35 -2.88
CA GLY A 293 -15.46 6.96 -3.19
C GLY A 293 -14.71 6.30 -2.03
N VAL A 294 -13.46 5.95 -2.33
CA VAL A 294 -12.48 5.38 -1.39
C VAL A 294 -11.24 6.24 -1.32
N THR A 295 -10.43 6.06 -0.27
CA THR A 295 -9.10 6.66 -0.16
C THR A 295 -8.10 5.67 0.44
N VAL A 296 -6.96 5.47 -0.22
CA VAL A 296 -5.83 4.70 0.33
C VAL A 296 -5.03 5.60 1.27
N VAL A 297 -4.97 5.23 2.56
CA VAL A 297 -4.32 6.03 3.61
C VAL A 297 -2.88 5.62 3.82
N ASP A 298 -2.61 4.32 3.88
CA ASP A 298 -1.24 3.79 3.92
C ASP A 298 -1.14 2.61 2.98
N ALA A 299 0.04 2.45 2.40
CA ALA A 299 0.32 1.40 1.46
C ALA A 299 1.78 1.00 1.54
N ARG A 300 2.05 -0.27 1.28
CA ARG A 300 3.39 -0.79 1.03
C ARG A 300 3.35 -1.82 -0.07
N ALA A 301 4.43 -1.89 -0.85
CA ALA A 301 4.60 -2.91 -1.86
C ALA A 301 6.03 -3.45 -1.84
N ARG A 302 6.17 -4.75 -2.04
CA ARG A 302 7.46 -5.43 -2.16
C ARG A 302 7.59 -5.98 -3.56
N LEU A 303 8.71 -5.64 -4.19
CA LEU A 303 9.08 -6.17 -5.49
C LEU A 303 10.00 -7.36 -5.32
N ALA A 304 9.96 -8.29 -6.26
CA ALA A 304 11.06 -9.20 -6.54
C ALA A 304 11.21 -9.34 -8.06
N ALA A 305 12.41 -9.63 -8.53
CA ALA A 305 12.57 -9.99 -9.93
C ALA A 305 11.77 -11.27 -10.22
N VAL A 306 11.09 -11.27 -11.35
CA VAL A 306 10.39 -12.46 -11.84
C VAL A 306 11.33 -13.06 -12.88
N GLU A 307 11.71 -14.31 -12.71
CA GLU A 307 12.34 -15.04 -13.80
C GLU A 307 11.33 -15.06 -14.96
N PRO A 308 11.69 -14.57 -16.16
CA PRO A 308 10.77 -14.59 -17.27
C PRO A 308 10.33 -16.03 -17.48
N THR A 309 9.02 -16.27 -17.46
CA THR A 309 8.47 -17.59 -17.77
C THR A 309 8.98 -17.93 -19.17
N PRO A 310 9.78 -19.01 -19.34
CA PRO A 310 10.24 -19.38 -20.66
C PRO A 310 9.00 -19.63 -21.52
N LEU A 311 8.96 -18.99 -22.69
CA LEU A 311 7.87 -19.19 -23.64
C LEU A 311 7.82 -20.69 -23.97
N VAL A 312 6.74 -21.35 -23.54
CA VAL A 312 6.45 -22.74 -23.91
C VAL A 312 6.20 -22.72 -25.42
N GLY A 313 7.22 -23.04 -26.21
CA GLY A 313 7.10 -23.10 -27.68
C GLY A 313 8.32 -22.64 -28.48
N ALA A 314 9.40 -22.13 -27.87
CA ALA A 314 10.66 -21.94 -28.60
C ALA A 314 11.40 -23.28 -28.73
N ARG A 315 10.97 -24.11 -29.69
CA ARG A 315 11.78 -25.18 -30.27
C ARG A 315 12.13 -24.81 -31.71
#